data_AF-A0A3A0ACU4-F1
#
_entry.id   AF-A0A3A0ACU4-F1
#
_cell.length_a   1.000
_cell.length_b   1.000
_cell.length_c   1.000
_cell.angle_alpha   90.00
_cell.angle_beta   90.00
_cell.angle_gamma   90.00
#
_symmetry.space_group_name_H-M   'P 1'
#
loop_
_entity.id
_entity.type
_entity.pdbx_description
1 polymer ?
#
loop_
_entity_poly.entity_id
_entity_poly.type
_entity_poly.pdbx_seq_one_letter_code
_entity_poly.pdbx_strand_id
1 'polypeptide(L)'
;MDATAGGKVNNPLTPFLADHGVMVLDGALATELERRGADLRDRLWSASLLAEDPDLIRQVHYDYFVAGADVATTASYQATFPGFAA
;
A
#
# COMPACT_ATOMS: atom_id res chain seq x y z
N MET A 1 -16.15 -34.75 23.57
CA MET A 1 -15.02 -33.86 23.88
C MET A 1 -14.69 -33.16 22.58
N ASP A 2 -15.32 -32.01 22.36
CA ASP A 2 -15.28 -31.32 21.09
C ASP A 2 -14.05 -30.40 21.03
N ALA A 3 -13.27 -30.56 19.97
CA ALA A 3 -11.99 -29.90 19.77
C ALA A 3 -12.19 -28.73 18.80
N THR A 4 -12.49 -27.53 19.33
CA THR A 4 -12.51 -26.29 18.54
C THR A 4 -11.96 -25.11 19.34
N ALA A 5 -10.71 -25.21 19.78
CA ALA A 5 -9.91 -24.04 20.15
C ALA A 5 -9.21 -23.48 18.90
N GLY A 6 -10.00 -23.04 17.90
CA GLY A 6 -9.49 -22.20 16.83
C GLY A 6 -9.43 -20.77 17.34
N GLY A 7 -8.21 -20.25 17.59
CA GLY A 7 -8.04 -18.85 18.01
C GLY A 7 -8.79 -17.92 17.07
N LYS A 8 -9.64 -17.04 17.62
CA LYS A 8 -10.37 -16.06 16.82
C LYS A 8 -9.36 -15.28 15.99
N VAL A 9 -9.38 -15.49 14.68
CA VAL A 9 -8.62 -14.67 13.75
C VAL A 9 -9.20 -13.26 13.84
N ASN A 10 -8.48 -12.37 14.52
CA ASN A 10 -8.82 -10.96 14.59
C ASN A 10 -8.55 -10.35 13.22
N ASN A 11 -9.54 -10.41 12.34
CA ASN A 11 -9.46 -9.77 11.03
C ASN A 11 -9.68 -8.26 11.22
N PRO A 12 -8.68 -7.40 10.91
CA PRO A 12 -8.79 -5.96 11.10
C PRO A 12 -9.84 -5.31 10.19
N LEU A 13 -10.28 -6.00 9.15
CA LEU A 13 -11.26 -5.48 8.19
C LEU A 13 -12.70 -5.74 8.63
N THR A 14 -12.93 -6.69 9.54
CA THR A 14 -14.29 -7.08 9.96
C THR A 14 -15.10 -5.92 10.55
N PRO A 15 -14.57 -5.09 11.47
CA PRO A 15 -15.33 -3.96 12.01
C PRO A 15 -15.70 -2.95 10.93
N PHE A 16 -14.75 -2.64 10.04
CA PHE A 16 -14.96 -1.67 8.96
C PHE A 16 -16.04 -2.12 7.98
N LEU A 17 -15.97 -3.39 7.55
CA LEU A 17 -16.96 -3.94 6.61
C LEU A 17 -18.35 -4.08 7.25
N ALA A 18 -18.43 -4.30 8.56
CA ALA A 18 -19.71 -4.32 9.27
C ALA A 18 -20.37 -2.93 9.32
N ASP A 19 -19.58 -1.88 9.52
CA ASP A 19 -20.06 -0.50 9.65
C ASP A 19 -20.34 0.17 8.29
N HIS A 20 -19.51 -0.10 7.27
CA HIS A 20 -19.53 0.60 5.99
C HIS A 20 -20.03 -0.25 4.80
N GLY A 21 -20.06 -1.58 4.92
CA GLY A 21 -20.54 -2.51 3.89
C GLY A 21 -19.62 -2.70 2.67
N VAL A 22 -18.75 -1.74 2.39
CA VAL A 22 -17.77 -1.76 1.30
C VAL A 22 -16.46 -1.11 1.76
N MET A 23 -15.35 -1.47 1.11
CA MET A 23 -14.04 -0.87 1.32
C MET A 23 -13.41 -0.58 -0.05
N VAL A 24 -12.97 0.66 -0.25
CA VAL A 24 -12.35 1.14 -1.48
C VAL A 24 -10.84 1.08 -1.33
N LEU A 25 -10.17 0.39 -2.26
CA LEU A 25 -8.71 0.33 -2.31
C LEU A 25 -8.14 1.53 -3.09
N ASP A 26 -6.86 1.84 -2.84
CA ASP A 26 -6.13 2.82 -3.62
C ASP A 26 -5.86 2.36 -5.07
N GLY A 27 -5.33 3.29 -5.87
CA GLY A 27 -5.04 3.07 -7.29
C GLY A 27 -3.55 2.83 -7.59
N ALA A 28 -3.19 2.99 -8.87
CA ALA A 28 -1.85 2.78 -9.36
C ALA A 28 -0.85 3.85 -8.86
N LEU A 29 0.03 3.47 -7.94
CA LEU A 29 1.10 4.32 -7.42
C LEU A 29 2.05 4.85 -8.52
N ALA A 30 2.46 3.98 -9.46
CA ALA A 30 3.42 4.33 -10.52
C ALA A 30 2.94 5.49 -11.40
N THR A 31 1.72 5.37 -11.92
CA THR A 31 1.11 6.35 -12.82
C THR A 31 1.02 7.73 -12.16
N GLU A 32 0.68 7.75 -10.88
CA GLU A 32 0.60 8.99 -10.10
C GLU A 32 1.99 9.59 -9.81
N LEU A 33 3.00 8.77 -9.54
CA LEU A 33 4.38 9.23 -9.38
C LEU A 33 4.94 9.82 -10.69
N GLU A 34 4.73 9.16 -11.83
CA GLU A 34 5.11 9.68 -13.15
C GLU A 34 4.44 11.02 -13.46
N ARG A 35 3.14 11.16 -13.12
CA ARG A 35 2.41 12.42 -13.30
C ARG A 35 3.00 13.58 -12.49
N ARG A 36 3.70 13.27 -11.39
CA ARG A 36 4.41 14.24 -10.53
C ARG A 36 5.87 14.42 -10.94
N GLY A 37 6.32 13.78 -12.01
CA GLY A 37 7.66 13.93 -12.56
C GLY A 37 8.70 12.94 -12.02
N ALA A 38 8.28 11.89 -11.31
CA ALA A 38 9.20 10.84 -10.87
C ALA A 38 9.77 10.08 -12.07
N ASP A 39 11.06 9.76 -12.01
CA ASP A 39 11.71 8.88 -12.98
C ASP A 39 11.61 7.42 -12.52
N LEU A 40 10.74 6.64 -13.16
CA LEU A 40 10.49 5.24 -12.80
C LEU A 40 11.22 4.24 -13.71
N ARG A 41 12.26 4.67 -14.44
CA ARG A 41 13.02 3.80 -15.36
C ARG A 41 13.83 2.71 -14.65
N ASP A 42 14.10 2.89 -13.35
CA ASP A 42 14.75 1.88 -12.52
C ASP A 42 13.81 0.70 -12.26
N ARG A 43 14.32 -0.54 -12.38
CA ARG A 43 13.59 -1.77 -12.01
C ARG A 43 13.26 -1.83 -10.52
N LEU A 44 13.86 -0.99 -9.68
CA LEU A 44 13.60 -0.86 -8.25
C LEU A 44 13.03 0.51 -7.88
N TRP A 45 12.41 1.23 -8.83
CA TRP A 45 11.96 2.62 -8.64
C TRP A 45 11.18 2.87 -7.34
N SER A 46 10.31 1.93 -6.93
CA SER A 46 9.51 2.11 -5.70
C SER A 46 10.38 2.05 -4.44
N ALA A 47 11.40 1.21 -4.49
CA ALA A 47 12.36 0.98 -3.44
C ALA A 47 13.37 2.15 -3.36
N SER A 48 13.83 2.66 -4.50
CA SER A 48 14.70 3.85 -4.59
C SER A 48 13.97 5.10 -4.10
N LEU A 49 12.72 5.33 -4.53
CA LEU A 49 11.93 6.48 -4.08
C LEU A 49 11.62 6.46 -2.58
N LEU A 50 11.48 5.29 -1.96
CA LEU A 50 11.35 5.20 -0.49
C LEU A 50 12.58 5.78 0.25
N ALA A 51 13.77 5.71 -0.35
CA ALA A 51 15.00 6.25 0.22
C ALA A 51 15.28 7.69 -0.21
N GLU A 52 14.97 8.03 -1.46
CA GLU A 52 15.34 9.31 -2.09
C GLU A 52 14.29 10.41 -1.87
N ASP A 53 13.00 10.08 -2.04
CA ASP A 53 11.89 11.04 -1.93
C ASP A 53 10.61 10.37 -1.38
N PRO A 54 10.59 10.03 -0.08
CA PRO A 54 9.44 9.39 0.54
C PRO A 54 8.20 10.30 0.61
N ASP A 55 8.39 11.62 0.51
CA ASP A 55 7.29 12.58 0.53
C ASP A 55 6.41 12.47 -0.72
N LEU A 56 7.00 12.12 -1.87
CA LEU A 56 6.25 11.90 -3.09
C LEU A 56 5.28 10.71 -2.96
N ILE A 57 5.74 9.61 -2.36
CA ILE A 57 4.91 8.43 -2.06
C ILE A 57 3.80 8.80 -1.06
N ARG A 58 4.15 9.53 0.01
CA ARG A 58 3.19 10.00 1.01
C ARG A 58 2.10 10.85 0.37
N GLN A 59 2.45 11.75 -0.54
CA GLN A 59 1.48 12.62 -1.20
C GLN A 59 0.53 11.83 -2.10
N VAL A 60 1.01 10.82 -2.83
CA VAL A 60 0.15 9.96 -3.65
C VAL A 60 -0.86 9.20 -2.78
N HIS A 61 -0.42 8.61 -1.67
CA HIS A 61 -1.35 7.96 -0.73
C HIS A 61 -2.36 8.94 -0.13
N TYR A 62 -1.90 10.14 0.26
CA TYR A 62 -2.79 11.19 0.75
C TYR A 62 -3.87 11.54 -0.28
N ASP A 63 -3.50 11.70 -1.55
CA ASP A 63 -4.44 12.03 -2.61
C ASP A 63 -5.46 10.90 -2.85
N TYR A 64 -5.05 9.63 -2.70
CA TYR A 64 -6.00 8.50 -2.72
C TYR A 64 -6.98 8.52 -1.55
N PHE A 65 -6.52 8.84 -0.33
CA PHE A 65 -7.42 9.00 0.81
C PHE A 65 -8.40 10.16 0.60
N VAL A 66 -7.92 11.29 0.07
CA VAL A 66 -8.80 12.43 -0.29
C VAL A 66 -9.82 12.06 -1.37
N ALA A 67 -9.45 11.18 -2.30
CA ALA A 67 -10.36 10.65 -3.33
C ALA A 67 -11.38 9.62 -2.81
N GLY A 68 -11.25 9.19 -1.54
CA GLY A 68 -12.18 8.25 -0.89
C GLY A 68 -11.68 6.80 -0.82
N ALA A 69 -10.38 6.55 -0.99
CA ALA A 69 -9.80 5.26 -0.65
C ALA A 69 -9.82 5.05 0.88
N ASP A 70 -10.10 3.83 1.31
CA ASP A 70 -10.07 3.41 2.71
C ASP A 70 -8.75 2.69 3.06
N VAL A 71 -8.06 2.18 2.04
CA VAL A 71 -6.84 1.39 2.16
C VAL A 71 -5.75 1.94 1.26
N ALA A 72 -4.56 2.09 1.81
CA ALA A 72 -3.33 2.31 1.05
C ALA A 72 -2.52 1.02 0.93
N THR A 73 -2.08 0.69 -0.28
CA THR A 73 -1.17 -0.43 -0.55
C THR A 73 0.26 0.08 -0.51
N THR A 74 1.07 -0.41 0.43
CA THR A 74 2.45 0.07 0.61
C THR A 74 3.31 -0.09 -0.65
N ALA A 75 4.26 0.82 -0.86
CA ALA A 75 5.25 0.78 -1.95
C ALA A 75 6.34 -0.32 -1.77
N SER A 76 5.97 -1.50 -1.24
CA SER A 76 6.91 -2.55 -0.83
C SER A 76 7.09 -3.67 -1.86
N TYR A 77 6.42 -3.62 -3.01
CA TYR A 77 6.39 -4.74 -3.96
C TYR A 77 7.76 -5.07 -4.59
N GLN A 78 8.70 -4.12 -4.66
CA GLN A 78 10.12 -4.35 -5.03
C GLN A 78 11.08 -4.33 -3.84
N ALA A 79 10.61 -3.95 -2.64
CA ALA A 79 11.44 -3.70 -1.46
C ALA A 79 11.80 -5.00 -0.72
N THR A 80 12.60 -5.84 -1.37
CA THR A 80 13.12 -7.09 -0.79
C THR A 80 14.62 -6.97 -0.51
N PHE A 81 15.13 -7.70 0.50
CA PHE A 81 16.59 -7.71 0.77
C PHE A 81 17.42 -8.06 -0.47
N PRO A 82 17.09 -9.09 -1.28
CA PRO A 82 17.81 -9.37 -2.52
C PRO A 82 17.65 -8.27 -3.57
N GLY A 83 16.50 -7.60 -3.61
CA GLY A 83 16.26 -6.45 -4.49
C GLY A 83 17.22 -5.30 -4.18
N PHE A 84 17.41 -4.98 -2.90
CA PHE A 84 18.29 -3.89 -2.47
C PHE A 84 19.80 -4.20 -2.51
N ALA A 85 20.18 -5.46 -2.61
CA ALA A 85 21.58 -5.89 -2.58
C ALA A 85 22.23 -6.04 -3.98
N ALA A 86 21.45 -5.84 -5.05
CA ALA A 86 21.84 -6.09 -6.44
C ALA A 86 22.47 -4.86 -7.12
#